data_AF-A0A9D5LSN5-F1
#
_entry.id   AF-A0A9D5LSN5-F1
#
_cell.length_a   1.000
_cell.length_b   1.000
_cell.length_c   1.000
_cell.angle_alpha   90.00
_cell.angle_beta   90.00
_cell.angle_gamma   90.00
#
_symmetry.space_group_name_H-M   'P 1'
#
loop_
_entity.id
_entity.type
_entity.pdbx_description
1 polymer ?
#
loop_
_entity_poly.entity_id
_entity_poly.type
_entity_poly.pdbx_seq_one_letter_code
_entity_poly.pdbx_strand_id
1 'polypeptide(L)'
;MKKRLFMLLAAIVGLSVSVMAQGRRGLRINEVMVVNDSSVVDDFGNRSAWIELFNSTFGPLEISSVYLTNDSTNPKKYPVPLGDVNTEIPSRQHVLFWADGQPNRGTFHTNFVLTPGVDNYIAIYDANGISLIDEVVIPASLLPGQSYARSEDGQGEWEVRDGSDSHYITPSSNNIIKSTNGKVEMFAEQDENGIGMAIMAMAIVFSALLILSICFYALSKIGESMSRRRKSKTLASVTDDPAHHAEGDSGEAIAAIVMALHDHLDAHDSENTVLTIKKLRRAYSPWNSKIYGLREIPNRH
;
A
#
# COMPACT_ATOMS: atom_id res chain seq x y z
N MET A 1 -32.84 3.69 -7.33
CA MET A 1 -31.44 3.36 -7.70
C MET A 1 -30.44 4.26 -6.98
N LYS A 2 -30.55 5.60 -7.07
CA LYS A 2 -29.63 6.53 -6.39
C LYS A 2 -29.52 6.33 -4.86
N LYS A 3 -30.64 6.17 -4.14
CA LYS A 3 -30.63 5.96 -2.66
C LYS A 3 -29.99 4.64 -2.20
N ARG A 4 -30.14 3.55 -2.97
CA ARG A 4 -29.53 2.24 -2.63
C ARG A 4 -28.03 2.19 -2.94
N LEU A 5 -27.61 2.86 -4.02
CA LEU A 5 -26.19 3.03 -4.35
C LEU A 5 -25.50 3.94 -3.31
N PHE A 6 -26.18 5.00 -2.86
CA PHE A 6 -25.68 5.87 -1.80
C PHE A 6 -25.58 5.16 -0.45
N MET A 7 -26.54 4.29 -0.10
CA MET A 7 -26.45 3.47 1.11
C MET A 7 -25.34 2.41 1.06
N LEU A 8 -25.09 1.79 -0.11
CA LEU A 8 -23.96 0.86 -0.28
C LEU A 8 -22.60 1.58 -0.21
N LEU A 9 -22.49 2.77 -0.81
CA LEU A 9 -21.28 3.58 -0.71
C LEU A 9 -21.06 4.07 0.74
N ALA A 10 -22.12 4.48 1.43
CA ALA A 10 -22.06 4.88 2.84
C ALA A 10 -21.72 3.70 3.78
N ALA A 11 -22.15 2.47 3.45
CA ALA A 11 -21.78 1.27 4.21
C ALA A 11 -20.31 0.88 4.00
N ILE A 12 -19.76 1.10 2.80
CA ILE A 12 -18.33 0.89 2.51
C ILE A 12 -17.46 1.96 3.17
N VAL A 13 -17.91 3.22 3.20
CA VAL A 13 -17.23 4.32 3.92
C VAL A 13 -17.38 4.17 5.44
N GLY A 14 -18.48 3.61 5.93
CA GLY A 14 -18.65 3.29 7.35
C GLY A 14 -17.75 2.15 7.87
N LEU A 15 -17.12 1.41 6.96
CA LEU A 15 -16.13 0.37 7.26
C LEU A 15 -14.68 0.84 7.08
N SER A 16 -14.43 2.15 6.90
CA SER A 16 -13.07 2.67 7.03
C SER A 16 -12.72 2.70 8.51
N VAL A 17 -12.12 1.61 8.99
CA VAL A 17 -11.36 1.60 10.23
C VAL A 17 -10.45 2.82 10.20
N SER A 18 -10.57 3.66 11.22
CA SER A 18 -9.68 4.79 11.45
C SER A 18 -8.25 4.24 11.49
N VAL A 19 -7.54 4.29 10.37
CA VAL A 19 -6.10 4.06 10.35
C VAL A 19 -5.52 5.24 11.12
N MET A 20 -5.33 5.05 12.42
CA MET A 20 -4.47 5.90 13.22
C MET A 20 -3.10 5.83 12.54
N ALA A 21 -2.73 6.88 11.81
CA ALA A 21 -1.36 7.02 11.36
C ALA A 21 -0.50 7.04 12.63
N GLN A 22 0.14 5.90 12.91
CA GLN A 22 1.15 5.74 13.95
C GLN A 22 2.36 6.58 13.52
N GLY A 23 2.29 7.89 13.73
CA GLY A 23 3.36 8.83 13.43
C GLY A 23 4.45 8.83 14.52
N ARG A 24 5.21 9.92 14.62
CA ARG A 24 6.30 10.12 15.61
C ARG A 24 5.93 9.89 17.07
N ARG A 25 4.65 9.86 17.41
CA ARG A 25 4.16 9.43 18.74
C ARG A 25 4.51 7.98 19.10
N GLY A 26 4.87 7.15 18.13
CA GLY A 26 5.38 5.81 18.38
C GLY A 26 6.85 5.74 18.74
N LEU A 27 7.59 6.86 18.73
CA LEU A 27 8.95 6.89 19.27
C LEU A 27 8.91 6.83 20.79
N ARG A 28 9.69 5.92 21.38
CA ARG A 28 9.73 5.68 22.82
C ARG A 28 11.16 5.65 23.30
N ILE A 29 11.42 6.14 24.51
CA ILE A 29 12.68 5.89 25.21
C ILE A 29 12.60 4.44 25.72
N ASN A 30 13.58 3.62 25.37
CA ASN A 30 13.55 2.18 25.66
C ASN A 30 14.48 1.79 26.81
N GLU A 31 15.74 2.25 26.74
CA GLU A 31 16.78 1.90 27.70
C GLU A 31 17.79 3.06 27.81
N VAL A 32 18.30 3.32 29.01
CA VAL A 32 19.24 4.42 29.26
C VAL A 32 20.34 3.95 30.20
N MET A 33 21.59 4.23 29.85
CA MET A 33 22.74 3.97 30.72
C MET A 33 23.49 5.27 30.99
N VAL A 34 23.58 5.64 32.27
CA VAL A 34 24.23 6.90 32.70
C VAL A 34 25.74 6.76 32.79
N VAL A 35 26.24 5.63 33.28
CA VAL A 35 27.68 5.33 33.38
C VAL A 35 27.96 4.01 32.72
N ASN A 36 28.61 4.08 31.56
CA ASN A 36 28.97 2.92 30.74
C ASN A 36 30.42 2.51 31.02
N ASP A 37 30.61 1.42 31.75
CA ASP A 37 31.94 0.87 32.06
C ASP A 37 32.25 -0.43 31.27
N SER A 38 31.22 -1.16 30.85
CA SER A 38 31.34 -2.53 30.34
C SER A 38 30.49 -2.84 29.11
N SER A 39 29.55 -1.96 28.73
CA SER A 39 28.55 -2.21 27.68
C SER A 39 29.07 -1.88 26.26
N VAL A 40 28.30 -1.15 25.45
CA VAL A 40 28.66 -0.77 24.07
C VAL A 40 29.73 0.32 24.02
N VAL A 41 30.45 0.37 22.90
CA VAL A 41 31.50 1.34 22.61
C VAL A 41 31.08 2.13 21.37
N ASP A 42 31.30 3.45 21.38
CA ASP A 42 31.00 4.30 20.23
C ASP A 42 32.00 4.12 19.07
N ASP A 43 31.70 4.74 17.93
CA ASP A 43 32.55 4.68 16.72
C ASP A 43 33.96 5.27 16.93
N PHE A 44 34.18 5.96 18.04
CA PHE A 44 35.45 6.59 18.44
C PHE A 44 36.17 5.80 19.54
N GLY A 45 35.70 4.60 19.89
CA GLY A 45 36.32 3.75 20.90
C GLY A 45 36.04 4.15 22.35
N ASN A 46 35.09 5.06 22.60
CA ASN A 46 34.74 5.52 23.94
C ASN A 46 33.49 4.82 24.48
N ARG A 47 33.47 4.65 25.80
CA ARG A 47 32.30 4.20 26.54
C ARG A 47 31.57 5.42 27.09
N SER A 48 30.66 5.95 26.29
CA SER A 48 29.84 7.09 26.66
C SER A 48 28.51 6.64 27.26
N ALA A 49 27.88 7.52 28.04
CA ALA A 49 26.48 7.37 28.41
C ALA A 49 25.64 7.29 27.12
N TRP A 50 24.54 6.53 27.16
CA TRP A 50 23.71 6.34 25.99
C TRP A 50 22.22 6.25 26.33
N ILE A 51 21.42 6.60 25.32
CA ILE A 51 19.96 6.65 25.36
C ILE A 51 19.49 5.87 24.14
N GLU A 52 18.75 4.79 24.37
CA GLU A 52 18.13 4.00 23.31
C GLU A 52 16.70 4.46 23.07
N LEU A 53 16.38 4.68 21.80
CA LEU A 53 15.04 4.95 21.34
C LEU A 53 14.51 3.79 20.52
N PHE A 54 13.24 3.46 20.71
CA PHE A 54 12.55 2.39 20.00
C PHE A 54 11.39 2.92 19.15
N ASN A 55 11.28 2.40 17.94
CA ASN A 55 10.12 2.61 17.08
C ASN A 55 9.02 1.59 17.40
N SER A 56 8.05 1.99 18.22
CA SER A 56 6.88 1.16 18.53
C SER A 56 5.84 1.06 17.41
N THR A 57 6.06 1.67 16.25
CA THR A 57 5.11 1.58 15.12
C THR A 57 5.35 0.31 14.29
N PHE A 58 4.38 -0.04 13.43
CA PHE A 58 4.48 -1.15 12.48
C PHE A 58 5.02 -0.74 11.09
N GLY A 59 5.55 0.49 10.98
CA GLY A 59 6.19 1.01 9.76
C GLY A 59 7.53 1.67 10.10
N PRO A 60 8.31 2.08 9.08
CA PRO A 60 9.49 2.91 9.30
C PRO A 60 9.09 4.27 9.90
N LEU A 61 9.93 4.80 10.78
CA LEU A 61 9.68 6.05 11.49
C LEU A 61 10.86 7.02 11.32
N GLU A 62 10.58 8.16 10.68
CA GLU A 62 11.53 9.24 10.51
C GLU A 62 11.59 10.15 11.75
N ILE A 63 12.74 10.18 12.41
CA ILE A 63 13.00 10.93 13.65
C ILE A 63 13.82 12.21 13.43
N SER A 64 14.24 12.51 12.20
CA SER A 64 14.75 13.84 11.80
C SER A 64 13.88 14.96 12.39
N SER A 65 14.48 16.07 12.81
CA SER A 65 13.82 17.25 13.43
C SER A 65 13.15 17.05 14.79
N VAL A 66 13.10 15.84 15.34
CA VAL A 66 12.72 15.60 16.74
C VAL A 66 13.77 16.22 17.66
N TYR A 67 13.37 16.65 18.85
CA TYR A 67 14.28 17.15 19.86
C TYR A 67 14.44 16.16 21.01
N LEU A 68 15.68 15.92 21.41
CA LEU A 68 16.02 15.23 22.64
C LEU A 68 16.51 16.27 23.66
N THR A 69 16.11 16.14 24.91
CA THR A 69 16.57 17.02 25.98
C THR A 69 16.73 16.29 27.29
N ASN A 70 17.69 16.74 28.10
CA ASN A 70 17.80 16.38 29.51
C ASN A 70 17.48 17.55 30.45
N ASP A 71 16.77 18.56 29.94
CA ASP A 71 16.41 19.78 30.66
C ASP A 71 14.97 20.16 30.32
N SER A 72 14.08 20.07 31.32
CA SER A 72 12.65 20.38 31.16
C SER A 72 12.38 21.85 30.81
N THR A 73 13.34 22.74 31.06
CA THR A 73 13.24 24.16 30.71
C THR A 73 13.69 24.46 29.28
N ASN A 74 14.37 23.50 28.63
CA ASN A 74 14.85 23.62 27.26
C ASN A 74 14.40 22.42 26.39
N PRO A 75 13.14 22.40 25.91
CA PRO A 75 12.63 21.33 25.04
C PRO A 75 13.36 21.14 23.72
N LYS A 76 14.08 22.17 23.24
CA LYS A 76 14.76 22.19 21.93
C LYS A 76 16.27 21.99 22.03
N LYS A 77 16.74 21.33 23.10
CA LYS A 77 18.17 21.26 23.44
C LYS A 77 19.02 20.58 22.36
N TYR A 78 18.65 19.37 21.95
CA TYR A 78 19.33 18.64 20.88
C TYR A 78 18.39 18.34 19.72
N PRO A 79 18.50 19.01 18.56
CA PRO A 79 17.77 18.64 17.36
C PRO A 79 18.42 17.44 16.67
N VAL A 80 17.65 16.41 16.36
CA VAL A 80 18.09 15.33 15.47
C VAL A 80 18.27 15.92 14.06
N PRO A 81 19.47 15.81 13.44
CA PRO A 81 19.74 16.36 12.12
C PRO A 81 18.74 15.93 11.04
N LEU A 82 18.50 16.83 10.08
CA LEU A 82 17.62 16.56 8.93
C LEU A 82 18.40 15.86 7.81
N GLY A 83 17.79 14.84 7.22
CA GLY A 83 18.23 14.28 5.92
C GLY A 83 19.37 13.27 6.01
N ASP A 84 19.68 12.77 7.22
CA ASP A 84 20.51 11.58 7.37
C ASP A 84 19.62 10.33 7.23
N VAL A 85 20.01 9.39 6.38
CA VAL A 85 19.29 8.13 6.19
C VAL A 85 19.18 7.29 7.47
N ASN A 86 20.11 7.47 8.40
CA ASN A 86 20.09 6.74 9.66
C ASN A 86 18.97 7.23 10.60
N THR A 87 18.37 8.40 10.36
CA THR A 87 17.25 8.90 11.18
C THR A 87 15.91 8.25 10.82
N GLU A 88 15.87 7.36 9.83
CA GLU A 88 14.74 6.47 9.60
C GLU A 88 14.92 5.17 10.38
N ILE A 89 14.19 5.01 11.49
CA ILE A 89 14.21 3.78 12.29
C ILE A 89 13.24 2.78 11.65
N PRO A 90 13.68 1.57 11.24
CA PRO A 90 12.76 0.58 10.70
C PRO A 90 11.70 0.16 11.73
N SER A 91 10.66 -0.54 11.26
CA SER A 91 9.58 -0.97 12.15
C SER A 91 10.10 -1.86 13.27
N ARG A 92 9.73 -1.53 14.52
CA ARG A 92 10.10 -2.31 15.71
C ARG A 92 11.61 -2.46 15.86
N GLN A 93 12.36 -1.43 15.51
CA GLN A 93 13.81 -1.36 15.68
C GLN A 93 14.22 -0.23 16.64
N HIS A 94 15.48 -0.27 17.02
CA HIS A 94 16.12 0.61 17.99
C HIS A 94 17.15 1.51 17.34
N VAL A 95 17.44 2.64 17.97
CA VAL A 95 18.57 3.50 17.65
C VAL A 95 19.20 4.02 18.93
N LEU A 96 20.53 4.13 18.93
CA LEU A 96 21.29 4.55 20.10
C LEU A 96 21.76 6.00 19.93
N PHE A 97 21.56 6.83 20.95
CA PHE A 97 22.12 8.18 21.06
C PHE A 97 23.17 8.23 22.16
N TRP A 98 24.37 8.70 21.84
CA TRP A 98 25.46 8.92 22.78
C TRP A 98 25.30 10.27 23.47
N ALA A 99 25.14 10.27 24.79
CA ALA A 99 25.06 11.46 25.61
C ALA A 99 26.46 11.91 26.08
N ASP A 100 27.32 12.26 25.12
CA ASP A 100 28.73 12.59 25.33
C ASP A 100 29.05 14.09 25.22
N GLY A 101 28.07 14.91 24.85
CA GLY A 101 28.25 16.35 24.64
C GLY A 101 29.07 16.72 23.39
N GLN A 102 29.24 15.79 22.45
CA GLN A 102 30.07 15.97 21.25
C GLN A 102 29.25 15.87 19.95
N PRO A 103 28.35 16.84 19.67
CA PRO A 103 27.43 16.75 18.52
C PRO A 103 28.13 16.75 17.15
N ASN A 104 29.40 17.15 17.11
CA ASN A 104 30.21 17.15 15.88
C ASN A 104 30.73 15.74 15.50
N ARG A 105 30.52 14.72 16.34
CA ARG A 105 30.94 13.33 16.09
C ARG A 105 29.98 12.55 15.20
N GLY A 106 28.75 13.02 15.03
CA GLY A 106 27.76 12.42 14.15
C GLY A 106 26.33 12.65 14.60
N THR A 107 25.39 12.16 13.80
CA THR A 107 23.93 12.34 13.97
C THR A 107 23.38 11.80 15.29
N PHE A 108 24.08 10.85 15.92
CA PHE A 108 23.65 10.22 17.16
C PHE A 108 24.48 10.63 18.38
N HIS A 109 25.34 11.63 18.26
CA HIS A 109 26.03 12.21 19.42
C HIS A 109 25.29 13.48 19.86
N THR A 110 24.83 13.51 21.10
CA THR A 110 24.05 14.65 21.62
C THR A 110 24.95 15.79 22.09
N ASN A 111 24.36 16.97 22.30
CA ASN A 111 25.07 18.14 22.85
C ASN A 111 25.00 18.24 24.38
N PHE A 112 24.61 17.16 25.06
CA PHE A 112 24.51 17.12 26.51
C PHE A 112 25.06 15.80 27.07
N VAL A 113 25.31 15.79 28.38
CA VAL A 113 25.78 14.62 29.12
C VAL A 113 24.79 14.23 30.21
N LEU A 114 24.80 12.97 30.62
CA LEU A 114 24.09 12.50 31.81
C LEU A 114 25.02 12.57 33.03
N THR A 115 24.48 12.96 34.18
CA THR A 115 25.26 13.20 35.40
C THR A 115 25.08 12.04 36.39
N PRO A 116 26.14 11.33 36.78
CA PRO A 116 26.03 10.24 37.75
C PRO A 116 25.60 10.74 39.14
N GLY A 117 24.82 9.95 39.87
CA GLY A 117 24.44 10.24 41.26
C GLY A 117 23.37 11.33 41.45
N VAL A 118 22.71 11.75 40.36
CA VAL A 118 21.54 12.65 40.40
C VAL A 118 20.43 12.11 39.49
N ASP A 119 19.20 12.55 39.74
CA ASP A 119 18.08 12.19 38.86
C ASP A 119 18.28 12.86 37.49
N ASN A 120 18.28 12.05 36.43
CA ASN A 120 18.45 12.54 35.06
C ASN A 120 17.09 12.52 34.36
N TYR A 121 16.53 13.70 34.09
CA TYR A 121 15.36 13.82 33.22
C TYR A 121 15.78 13.65 31.76
N ILE A 122 14.99 12.93 30.96
CA ILE A 122 15.16 12.81 29.52
C ILE A 122 13.78 12.88 28.86
N ALA A 123 13.65 13.69 27.82
CA ALA A 123 12.40 13.82 27.07
C ALA A 123 12.62 13.97 25.57
N ILE A 124 11.62 13.52 24.83
CA ILE A 124 11.51 13.60 23.39
C ILE A 124 10.37 14.56 23.04
N TYR A 125 10.66 15.58 22.23
CA TYR A 125 9.65 16.49 21.68
C TYR A 125 9.58 16.38 20.16
N ASP A 126 8.36 16.46 19.61
CA ASP A 126 8.15 16.47 18.16
C ASP A 126 8.79 17.70 17.50
N ALA A 127 8.78 17.77 16.16
CA ALA A 127 9.42 18.84 15.38
C ALA A 127 8.96 20.27 15.70
N ASN A 128 7.78 20.43 16.29
CA ASN A 128 7.32 21.73 16.78
C ASN A 128 8.08 22.21 18.04
N GLY A 129 8.75 21.28 18.74
CA GLY A 129 9.44 21.46 20.02
C GLY A 129 8.51 21.87 21.16
N ILE A 130 7.23 21.48 21.09
CA ILE A 130 6.19 21.75 22.08
C ILE A 130 5.48 20.45 22.46
N SER A 131 5.16 19.61 21.48
CA SER A 131 4.47 18.34 21.71
C SER A 131 5.43 17.30 22.28
N LEU A 132 5.22 16.95 23.55
CA LEU A 132 5.92 15.84 24.19
C LEU A 132 5.50 14.51 23.56
N ILE A 133 6.49 13.69 23.21
CA ILE A 133 6.32 12.34 22.68
C ILE A 133 6.45 11.30 23.79
N ASP A 134 7.57 11.35 24.53
CA ASP A 134 7.88 10.45 25.64
C ASP A 134 8.86 11.14 26.61
N GLU A 135 8.84 10.73 27.89
CA GLU A 135 9.77 11.22 28.91
C GLU A 135 10.06 10.15 29.98
N VAL A 136 11.21 10.27 30.63
CA VAL A 136 11.61 9.43 31.75
C VAL A 136 12.51 10.22 32.70
N VAL A 137 12.45 9.90 33.98
CA VAL A 137 13.43 10.33 34.99
C VAL A 137 14.21 9.10 35.43
N ILE A 138 15.50 9.07 35.13
CA ILE A 138 16.41 8.01 35.54
C ILE A 138 16.83 8.30 36.99
N PRO A 139 16.67 7.34 37.92
CA PRO A 139 16.95 7.58 39.33
C PRO A 139 18.44 7.78 39.60
N ALA A 140 18.77 8.66 40.54
CA ALA A 140 20.13 8.91 41.04
C ALA A 140 20.82 7.65 41.59
N SER A 141 20.04 6.65 42.00
CA SER A 141 20.54 5.39 42.56
C SER A 141 21.07 4.40 41.50
N LEU A 142 20.96 4.71 40.20
CA LEU A 142 21.47 3.85 39.14
C LEU A 142 23.01 3.75 39.23
N LEU A 143 23.52 2.52 39.38
CA LEU A 143 24.96 2.29 39.56
C LEU A 143 25.69 2.22 38.20
N PRO A 144 27.03 2.40 38.21
CA PRO A 144 27.86 2.12 37.03
C PRO A 144 27.63 0.73 36.45
N GLY A 145 27.58 0.67 35.12
CA GLY A 145 27.32 -0.57 34.39
C GLY A 145 25.86 -1.01 34.37
N GLN A 146 24.96 -0.32 35.09
CA GLN A 146 23.52 -0.59 35.06
C GLN A 146 22.81 0.31 34.05
N SER A 147 21.76 -0.22 33.43
CA SER A 147 20.82 0.55 32.62
C SER A 147 19.45 0.62 33.28
N TYR A 148 18.68 1.63 32.90
CA TYR A 148 17.28 1.76 33.26
C TYR A 148 16.46 1.55 32.00
N ALA A 149 15.70 0.46 31.96
CA ALA A 149 15.04 -0.04 30.76
C ALA A 149 13.55 -0.25 30.99
N ARG A 150 12.78 -0.26 29.91
CA ARG A 150 11.41 -0.78 29.95
C ARG A 150 11.44 -2.30 30.01
N SER A 151 10.50 -2.89 30.75
CA SER A 151 10.32 -4.35 30.81
C SER A 151 10.03 -4.99 29.45
N GLU A 152 9.35 -4.27 28.55
CA GLU A 152 9.14 -4.67 27.16
C GLU A 152 9.53 -3.54 26.19
N ASP A 153 9.83 -3.86 24.92
CA ASP A 153 10.25 -2.84 23.96
C ASP A 153 9.15 -1.79 23.72
N GLY A 154 9.45 -0.53 24.05
CA GLY A 154 8.53 0.61 23.90
C GLY A 154 7.31 0.63 24.83
N GLN A 155 7.18 -0.31 25.76
CA GLN A 155 6.04 -0.39 26.69
C GLN A 155 6.40 -1.06 28.02
N GLY A 156 5.48 -1.06 28.99
CA GLY A 156 5.70 -1.68 30.30
C GLY A 156 6.37 -0.75 31.32
N GLU A 157 6.58 -1.31 32.50
CA GLU A 157 7.18 -0.62 33.64
C GLU A 157 8.69 -0.48 33.47
N TRP A 158 9.26 0.54 34.12
CA TRP A 158 10.70 0.76 34.14
C TRP A 158 11.37 -0.10 35.21
N GLU A 159 12.50 -0.71 34.85
CA GLU A 159 13.30 -1.58 35.69
C GLU A 159 14.79 -1.27 35.55
N VAL A 160 15.55 -1.55 36.61
CA VAL A 160 17.01 -1.48 36.56
C VAL A 160 17.54 -2.81 36.04
N ARG A 161 18.42 -2.75 35.05
CA ARG A 161 19.11 -3.90 34.49
C ARG A 161 20.58 -3.85 34.84
N ASP A 162 21.05 -4.94 35.43
CA ASP A 162 22.38 -5.06 36.01
C ASP A 162 23.34 -5.93 35.19
N GLY A 163 22.87 -6.46 34.06
CA GLY A 163 23.64 -7.37 33.21
C GLY A 163 23.60 -8.83 33.67
N SER A 164 22.81 -9.16 34.69
CA SER A 164 22.59 -10.56 35.10
C SER A 164 21.75 -11.33 34.07
N ASP A 165 21.75 -12.67 34.14
CA ASP A 165 20.98 -13.53 33.24
C ASP A 165 19.47 -13.21 33.20
N SER A 166 18.95 -12.64 34.30
CA SER A 166 17.54 -12.25 34.43
C SER A 166 17.25 -10.82 33.97
N HIS A 167 18.21 -9.91 34.13
CA HIS A 167 18.09 -8.48 33.83
C HIS A 167 19.30 -8.04 32.99
N TYR A 168 19.43 -8.63 31.81
CA TYR A 168 20.53 -8.39 30.88
C TYR A 168 20.34 -7.04 30.16
N ILE A 169 21.45 -6.35 29.92
CA ILE A 169 21.48 -5.05 29.23
C ILE A 169 21.35 -5.28 27.73
N THR A 170 20.49 -4.54 27.03
CA THR A 170 20.04 -4.88 25.67
C THR A 170 20.26 -3.77 24.64
N PRO A 171 21.46 -3.18 24.55
CA PRO A 171 21.70 -2.11 23.59
C PRO A 171 21.54 -2.64 22.17
N SER A 172 20.71 -1.96 21.38
CA SER A 172 20.31 -2.33 20.02
C SER A 172 19.67 -3.72 19.90
N SER A 173 19.04 -4.20 20.98
CA SER A 173 18.37 -5.51 21.03
C SER A 173 17.03 -5.42 21.75
N ASN A 174 16.22 -6.46 21.66
CA ASN A 174 14.92 -6.52 22.32
C ASN A 174 15.06 -6.80 23.81
N ASN A 175 14.28 -6.08 24.62
CA ASN A 175 14.18 -6.21 26.07
C ASN A 175 13.70 -7.58 26.54
N ILE A 176 12.95 -8.29 25.69
CA ILE A 176 12.55 -9.69 25.91
C ILE A 176 12.89 -10.51 24.68
N ILE A 177 13.75 -11.51 24.86
CA ILE A 177 14.01 -12.53 23.86
C ILE A 177 12.81 -13.47 23.77
N LYS A 178 11.97 -13.29 22.75
CA LYS A 178 10.91 -14.23 22.39
C LYS A 178 11.50 -15.38 21.59
N SER A 179 11.90 -16.44 22.26
CA SER A 179 12.49 -17.63 21.63
C SER A 179 11.47 -18.50 20.88
N THR A 180 10.18 -18.36 21.21
CA THR A 180 9.11 -19.12 20.57
C THR A 180 8.00 -18.19 20.07
N ASN A 181 7.36 -18.60 18.97
CA ASN A 181 6.20 -17.91 18.45
C ASN A 181 4.96 -18.59 19.01
N GLY A 182 4.35 -18.03 20.06
CA GLY A 182 3.20 -18.62 20.73
C GLY A 182 2.02 -18.94 19.79
N LYS A 183 1.91 -18.26 18.64
CA LYS A 183 0.93 -18.64 17.61
C LYS A 183 1.28 -19.97 16.96
N VAL A 184 2.55 -20.19 16.63
CA VAL A 184 3.03 -21.45 16.03
C VAL A 184 2.91 -22.60 17.03
N GLU A 185 3.25 -22.37 18.30
CA GLU A 185 3.04 -23.38 19.36
C GLU A 185 1.56 -23.69 19.57
N MET A 186 0.70 -22.66 19.62
CA MET A 186 -0.75 -22.85 19.69
C MET A 186 -1.30 -23.62 18.48
N PHE A 187 -0.78 -23.38 17.28
CA PHE A 187 -1.16 -24.16 16.09
C PHE A 187 -0.65 -25.60 16.17
N ALA A 188 0.57 -25.81 16.66
CA ALA A 188 1.12 -27.16 16.85
C ALA A 188 0.32 -27.95 17.91
N GLU A 189 -0.14 -27.29 18.97
CA GLU A 189 -0.92 -27.92 20.04
C GLU A 189 -2.38 -28.16 19.63
N GLN A 190 -3.00 -27.22 18.91
CA GLN A 190 -4.44 -27.27 18.60
C GLN A 190 -4.77 -27.98 17.28
N ASP A 191 -3.83 -28.03 16.32
CA ASP A 191 -4.00 -28.66 15.02
C ASP A 191 -2.70 -29.35 14.58
N GLU A 192 -2.28 -30.35 15.36
CA GLU A 192 -1.07 -31.15 15.12
C GLU A 192 -1.01 -31.73 13.69
N ASN A 193 -2.18 -32.10 13.13
CA ASN A 193 -2.30 -32.68 11.80
C ASN A 193 -2.48 -31.64 10.68
N GLY A 194 -2.63 -30.35 10.99
CA GLY A 194 -2.81 -29.26 10.02
C GLY A 194 -4.14 -29.26 9.25
N ILE A 195 -5.13 -30.05 9.69
CA ILE A 195 -6.42 -30.19 9.00
C ILE A 195 -7.27 -28.94 9.19
N GLY A 196 -7.26 -28.35 10.39
CA GLY A 196 -7.94 -27.11 10.70
C GLY A 196 -7.45 -25.94 9.84
N MET A 197 -6.14 -25.85 9.63
CA MET A 197 -5.53 -24.84 8.75
C MET A 197 -6.02 -24.99 7.30
N ALA A 198 -6.08 -26.21 6.76
CA ALA A 198 -6.55 -26.48 5.41
C ALA A 198 -8.03 -26.11 5.23
N ILE A 199 -8.89 -26.46 6.19
CA ILE A 199 -10.32 -26.12 6.15
C ILE A 199 -10.53 -24.60 6.20
N MET A 200 -9.80 -23.90 7.07
CA MET A 200 -9.86 -22.44 7.18
C MET A 200 -9.42 -21.75 5.89
N ALA A 201 -8.32 -22.21 5.28
CA ALA A 201 -7.85 -21.70 4.00
C ALA A 201 -8.89 -21.92 2.89
N MET A 202 -9.45 -23.13 2.81
CA MET A 202 -10.50 -23.46 1.83
C MET A 202 -11.72 -22.57 2.01
N ALA A 203 -12.16 -22.35 3.25
CA ALA A 203 -13.31 -21.51 3.58
C ALA A 203 -13.08 -20.04 3.18
N ILE A 204 -11.90 -19.48 3.44
CA ILE A 204 -11.55 -18.11 3.01
C ILE A 204 -11.58 -17.99 1.48
N VAL A 205 -11.02 -18.97 0.76
CA VAL A 205 -11.02 -18.99 -0.71
C VAL A 205 -12.45 -19.04 -1.25
N PHE A 206 -13.30 -19.94 -0.75
CA PHE A 206 -14.70 -20.00 -1.16
C PHE A 206 -15.47 -18.73 -0.81
N SER A 207 -15.21 -18.14 0.36
CA SER A 207 -15.85 -16.88 0.76
C SER A 207 -15.46 -15.71 -0.15
N ALA A 208 -14.18 -15.60 -0.52
CA ALA A 208 -13.69 -14.58 -1.43
C ALA A 208 -14.29 -14.74 -2.84
N LEU A 209 -14.35 -15.97 -3.37
CA LEU A 209 -14.98 -16.27 -4.65
C LEU A 209 -16.49 -16.00 -4.63
N LEU A 210 -17.17 -16.33 -3.53
CA LEU A 210 -18.59 -16.05 -3.34
C LEU A 210 -18.84 -14.53 -3.37
N ILE A 211 -18.04 -13.74 -2.65
CA ILE A 211 -18.15 -12.29 -2.63
C ILE A 211 -17.94 -11.73 -4.04
N LEU A 212 -16.90 -12.19 -4.74
CA LEU A 212 -16.62 -11.76 -6.12
C LEU A 212 -17.77 -12.11 -7.08
N SER A 213 -18.34 -13.31 -6.94
CA SER A 213 -19.51 -13.74 -7.72
C SER A 213 -20.73 -12.87 -7.46
N ILE A 214 -21.01 -12.53 -6.19
CA ILE A 214 -22.10 -11.62 -5.81
C ILE A 214 -21.85 -10.22 -6.40
N CYS A 215 -20.61 -9.73 -6.39
CA CYS A 215 -20.25 -8.45 -7.01
C CYS A 215 -20.55 -8.45 -8.52
N PHE A 216 -20.15 -9.48 -9.26
CA PHE A 216 -20.45 -9.58 -10.69
C PHE A 216 -21.96 -9.68 -10.95
N TYR A 217 -22.69 -10.47 -10.17
CA TYR A 217 -24.15 -10.58 -10.30
C TYR A 217 -24.85 -9.23 -10.05
N ALA A 218 -24.42 -8.48 -9.02
CA ALA A 218 -24.95 -7.16 -8.74
C ALA A 218 -24.69 -6.17 -9.88
N LEU A 219 -23.47 -6.18 -10.45
CA LEU A 219 -23.10 -5.34 -11.61
C LEU A 219 -23.95 -5.69 -12.83
N SER A 220 -24.13 -6.97 -13.16
CA SER A 220 -24.97 -7.42 -14.28
C SER A 220 -26.42 -6.97 -14.12
N LYS A 221 -27.00 -7.12 -12.93
CA LYS A 221 -28.39 -6.73 -12.64
C LYS A 221 -28.59 -5.21 -12.71
N ILE A 222 -27.61 -4.43 -12.27
CA ILE A 222 -27.62 -2.96 -12.40
C ILE A 222 -27.50 -2.56 -13.87
N GLY A 223 -26.62 -3.21 -14.64
CA GLY A 223 -26.46 -3.01 -16.08
C GLY A 223 -27.75 -3.25 -16.87
N GLU A 224 -28.43 -4.38 -16.60
CA GLU A 224 -29.73 -4.69 -17.21
C GLU A 224 -30.80 -3.65 -16.85
N SER A 225 -30.87 -3.24 -15.58
CA SER A 225 -31.83 -2.22 -15.14
C SER A 225 -31.57 -0.84 -15.75
N MET A 226 -30.30 -0.48 -16.01
CA MET A 226 -29.96 0.78 -16.68
C MET A 226 -30.25 0.71 -18.19
N SER A 227 -30.00 -0.44 -18.83
CA SER A 227 -30.35 -0.67 -20.24
C SER A 227 -31.86 -0.59 -20.47
N ARG A 228 -32.67 -1.25 -19.63
CA ARG A 228 -34.15 -1.18 -19.70
C ARG A 228 -34.67 0.25 -19.50
N ARG A 229 -34.06 1.03 -18.60
CA ARG A 229 -34.42 2.45 -18.37
C ARG A 229 -34.01 3.38 -19.52
N ARG A 230 -32.92 3.07 -20.23
CA ARG A 230 -32.54 3.81 -21.45
C ARG A 230 -33.51 3.51 -22.59
N LYS A 231 -33.89 2.24 -22.78
CA LYS A 231 -34.93 1.83 -23.75
C LYS A 231 -36.30 2.45 -23.47
N SER A 232 -36.71 2.56 -22.20
CA SER A 232 -37.97 3.24 -21.86
C SER A 232 -37.90 4.76 -22.02
N LYS A 233 -36.73 5.37 -21.87
CA LYS A 233 -36.54 6.82 -22.04
C LYS A 233 -36.49 7.23 -23.52
N THR A 234 -35.96 6.36 -24.39
CA THR A 234 -36.07 6.52 -25.85
C THR A 234 -37.50 6.26 -26.34
N LEU A 235 -38.26 5.38 -25.70
CA LEU A 235 -39.68 5.16 -26.02
C LEU A 235 -40.57 6.32 -25.54
N ALA A 236 -40.26 6.92 -24.39
CA ALA A 236 -40.99 8.08 -23.86
C ALA A 236 -40.64 9.43 -24.52
N SER A 237 -39.52 9.52 -25.26
CA SER A 237 -39.19 10.71 -26.05
C SER A 237 -39.84 10.74 -27.44
N VAL A 238 -40.64 9.72 -27.79
CA VAL A 238 -41.28 9.57 -29.10
C VAL A 238 -42.79 9.92 -29.04
N THR A 239 -43.33 10.29 -27.88
CA THR A 239 -44.77 10.59 -27.73
C THR A 239 -45.17 12.06 -27.91
N ASP A 240 -44.22 12.96 -28.22
CA ASP A 240 -44.51 14.38 -28.54
C ASP A 240 -44.09 14.70 -29.99
N ASP A 241 -44.73 14.07 -30.99
CA ASP A 241 -45.05 14.70 -32.28
C ASP A 241 -45.90 13.74 -33.15
N PRO A 242 -47.01 14.19 -33.75
CA PRO A 242 -47.86 13.33 -34.56
C PRO A 242 -47.31 13.19 -35.98
N ALA A 243 -47.37 11.95 -36.49
CA ALA A 243 -47.05 11.53 -37.86
C ALA A 243 -45.55 11.49 -38.21
N HIS A 244 -44.93 10.32 -38.08
CA HIS A 244 -44.27 9.60 -39.18
C HIS A 244 -43.83 8.19 -38.74
N HIS A 245 -44.49 7.18 -39.32
CA HIS A 245 -44.08 5.77 -39.50
C HIS A 245 -43.66 4.93 -38.27
N ALA A 246 -44.65 4.43 -37.55
CA ALA A 246 -44.51 3.40 -36.50
C ALA A 246 -44.69 1.96 -37.03
N GLU A 247 -44.31 1.68 -38.28
CA GLU A 247 -44.54 0.36 -38.92
C GLU A 247 -43.23 -0.36 -39.31
N GLY A 248 -42.06 0.22 -39.01
CA GLY A 248 -40.75 -0.28 -39.45
C GLY A 248 -39.94 -1.10 -38.43
N ASP A 249 -40.25 -1.03 -37.13
CA ASP A 249 -39.38 -1.58 -36.07
C ASP A 249 -40.00 -2.79 -35.33
N SER A 250 -41.01 -3.45 -35.92
CA SER A 250 -41.41 -4.78 -35.46
C SER A 250 -40.38 -5.81 -35.95
N GLY A 251 -39.88 -6.67 -35.06
CA GLY A 251 -38.99 -7.77 -35.45
C GLY A 251 -39.58 -8.67 -36.54
N GLU A 252 -40.91 -8.71 -36.65
CA GLU A 252 -41.64 -9.41 -37.70
C GLU A 252 -41.54 -8.70 -39.05
N ALA A 253 -41.59 -7.36 -39.07
CA ALA A 253 -41.41 -6.57 -40.28
C ALA A 253 -39.98 -6.68 -40.82
N ILE A 254 -38.99 -6.66 -39.92
CA ILE A 254 -37.58 -6.87 -40.30
C ILE A 254 -37.37 -8.30 -40.81
N ALA A 255 -37.96 -9.31 -40.16
CA ALA A 255 -37.91 -10.69 -40.63
C ALA A 255 -38.59 -10.85 -42.01
N ALA A 256 -39.73 -10.20 -42.23
CA ALA A 256 -40.43 -10.21 -43.51
C ALA A 256 -39.62 -9.51 -44.63
N ILE A 257 -38.97 -8.38 -44.33
CA ILE A 257 -38.09 -7.67 -45.26
C ILE A 257 -36.87 -8.53 -45.60
N VAL A 258 -36.25 -9.17 -44.61
CA VAL A 258 -35.11 -10.07 -44.82
C VAL A 258 -35.53 -11.30 -45.63
N MET A 259 -36.69 -11.87 -45.35
CA MET A 259 -37.24 -12.99 -46.13
C MET A 259 -37.52 -12.58 -47.58
N ALA A 260 -38.11 -11.40 -47.79
CA ALA A 260 -38.40 -10.88 -49.14
C ALA A 260 -37.11 -10.56 -49.92
N LEU A 261 -36.08 -10.03 -49.26
CA LEU A 261 -34.76 -9.83 -49.86
C LEU A 261 -34.08 -11.15 -50.20
N HIS A 262 -34.19 -12.14 -49.31
CA HIS A 262 -33.65 -13.47 -49.56
C HIS A 262 -34.32 -14.11 -50.78
N ASP A 263 -35.66 -14.13 -50.85
CA ASP A 263 -36.40 -14.68 -51.99
C ASP A 263 -36.13 -13.93 -53.30
N HIS A 264 -35.88 -12.62 -53.23
CA HIS A 264 -35.50 -11.81 -54.39
C HIS A 264 -34.06 -12.07 -54.86
N LEU A 265 -33.14 -12.37 -53.94
CA LEU A 265 -31.72 -12.62 -54.24
C LEU A 265 -31.44 -14.10 -54.55
N ASP A 266 -32.24 -15.02 -54.02
CA ASP A 266 -32.23 -16.47 -54.34
C ASP A 266 -33.19 -16.84 -55.48
N ALA A 267 -33.84 -15.85 -56.10
CA ALA A 267 -34.47 -16.00 -57.41
C ALA A 267 -33.35 -16.24 -58.44
N HIS A 268 -32.98 -17.51 -58.57
CA HIS A 268 -32.01 -18.05 -59.51
C HIS A 268 -31.94 -17.22 -60.80
N ASP A 269 -30.74 -16.75 -61.14
CA ASP A 269 -30.37 -16.48 -62.53
C ASP A 269 -30.75 -17.73 -63.32
N SER A 270 -31.85 -17.67 -64.06
CA SER A 270 -32.11 -18.65 -65.11
C SER A 270 -31.13 -18.34 -66.22
N GLU A 271 -29.92 -18.88 -66.06
CA GLU A 271 -28.82 -18.73 -67.00
C GLU A 271 -29.33 -19.14 -68.39
N ASN A 272 -29.39 -18.18 -69.32
CA ASN A 272 -29.76 -18.48 -70.69
C ASN A 272 -28.65 -19.36 -71.30
N THR A 273 -28.95 -20.62 -71.60
CA THR A 273 -28.01 -21.67 -72.06
C THR A 273 -27.54 -21.49 -73.51
N VAL A 274 -27.43 -20.24 -73.98
CA VAL A 274 -26.88 -19.91 -75.30
C VAL A 274 -25.56 -19.16 -75.13
N LEU A 275 -24.46 -19.93 -75.08
CA LEU A 275 -23.10 -19.42 -75.10
C LEU A 275 -22.78 -18.79 -76.47
N THR A 276 -23.00 -17.48 -76.62
CA THR A 276 -22.59 -16.75 -77.82
C THR A 276 -21.15 -16.27 -77.68
N ILE A 277 -20.18 -17.15 -77.91
CA ILE A 277 -18.76 -16.79 -77.87
C ILE A 277 -18.41 -15.93 -79.10
N LYS A 278 -18.41 -14.60 -78.95
CA LYS A 278 -17.79 -13.69 -79.92
C LYS A 278 -16.28 -13.75 -79.75
N LYS A 279 -15.61 -14.52 -80.60
CA LYS A 279 -14.14 -14.64 -80.64
C LYS A 279 -13.51 -13.33 -81.11
N LEU A 280 -13.28 -12.40 -80.19
CA LEU A 280 -12.51 -11.19 -80.45
C LEU A 280 -11.04 -11.59 -80.67
N ARG A 281 -10.61 -11.67 -81.94
CA ARG A 281 -9.19 -11.77 -82.32
C ARG A 281 -8.49 -10.45 -81.98
N ARG A 282 -8.16 -10.23 -80.71
CA ARG A 282 -7.14 -9.25 -80.35
C ARG A 282 -5.80 -9.97 -80.32
N ALA A 283 -4.92 -9.63 -81.26
CA ALA A 283 -3.60 -10.25 -81.43
C ALA A 283 -2.58 -9.86 -80.35
N TYR A 284 -2.97 -9.03 -79.38
CA TYR A 284 -2.12 -8.71 -78.24
C TYR A 284 -2.96 -8.53 -76.96
N SER A 285 -2.42 -9.01 -75.85
CA SER A 285 -2.95 -8.80 -74.51
C SER A 285 -2.40 -7.47 -73.96
N PRO A 286 -3.23 -6.57 -73.42
CA PRO A 286 -2.76 -5.32 -72.80
C PRO A 286 -1.84 -5.56 -71.60
N TRP A 287 -1.90 -6.76 -71.02
CA TRP A 287 -1.22 -7.12 -69.77
C TRP A 287 0.29 -7.35 -69.91
N ASN A 288 0.83 -7.37 -71.13
CA ASN A 288 2.27 -7.53 -71.38
C ASN A 288 2.80 -6.55 -72.45
N SER A 289 2.23 -5.34 -72.54
CA SER A 289 2.74 -4.35 -73.49
C SER A 289 3.93 -3.58 -72.87
N LYS A 290 5.11 -3.73 -73.47
CA LYS A 290 6.39 -3.11 -73.03
C LYS A 290 6.37 -1.57 -73.02
N ILE A 291 5.34 -0.95 -73.59
CA ILE A 291 5.12 0.50 -73.59
C ILE A 291 4.82 1.05 -72.18
N TYR A 292 4.26 0.25 -71.27
CA TYR A 292 4.00 0.68 -69.89
C TYR A 292 5.22 0.62 -68.96
N GLY A 293 6.37 0.11 -69.45
CA GLY A 293 7.62 0.00 -68.67
C GLY A 293 8.68 1.05 -69.00
N LEU A 294 8.43 1.95 -69.94
CA LEU A 294 9.38 3.00 -70.35
C LEU A 294 9.17 4.27 -69.51
N ARG A 295 10.24 4.81 -68.93
CA ARG A 295 10.18 6.06 -68.15
C ARG A 295 10.24 7.34 -69.00
N GLU A 296 10.81 7.26 -70.20
CA GLU A 296 10.74 8.32 -71.22
C GLU A 296 10.42 7.71 -72.58
N ILE A 297 9.54 8.39 -73.31
CA ILE A 297 9.05 7.95 -74.61
C ILE A 297 9.97 8.57 -75.68
N PRO A 298 10.57 7.79 -76.60
CA PRO A 298 11.47 8.35 -77.59
C PRO A 298 10.73 9.28 -78.54
N ASN A 299 11.19 10.52 -78.67
CA ASN A 299 10.67 11.45 -79.66
C ASN A 299 11.09 11.00 -81.06
N ARG A 300 10.11 10.88 -81.97
CA ARG A 300 10.38 10.75 -83.40
C ARG A 300 10.89 12.11 -83.91
N HIS A 301 12.09 12.12 -84.49
CA HIS A 301 12.49 13.17 -85.42
C HIS A 301 11.71 13.04 -86.72
#